data_AF-A0A261CEB9-F1
#
_entry.id   AF-A0A261CEB9-F1
#
_cell.length_a   1.000
_cell.length_b   1.000
_cell.length_c   1.000
_cell.angle_alpha   90.00
_cell.angle_beta   90.00
_cell.angle_gamma   90.00
#
_symmetry.space_group_name_H-M   'P 1'
#
loop_
_entity.id
_entity.type
_entity.pdbx_description
1 polymer ?
#
loop_
_entity_poly.entity_id
_entity_poly.type
_entity_poly.pdbx_seq_one_letter_code
_entity_poly.pdbx_strand_id
1 'polypeptide(L)'
;MEESWKRFTWVPEREIVQVDTYKLARFRTESIVKKCGSKCELIDYEPLLFNKTAGRFEFFDSKGFLYFTGANHLSAHGMELVRPIFTELCNKLS
;
A
#
# COMPACT_ATOMS: atom_id res chain seq x y z
N MET A 1 -5.24 47.31 8.12
CA MET A 1 -5.48 46.59 6.86
C MET A 1 -4.41 45.51 6.76
N GLU A 2 -4.60 44.35 7.40
CA GLU A 2 -3.53 43.34 7.48
C GLU A 2 -4.10 41.93 7.74
N GLU A 3 -5.17 41.54 7.04
CA GLU A 3 -5.79 40.20 7.23
C GLU A 3 -6.24 39.49 5.93
N SER A 4 -5.69 39.84 4.76
CA SER A 4 -6.15 39.25 3.48
C SER A 4 -5.25 38.17 2.88
N TRP A 5 -4.12 37.79 3.50
CA TRP A 5 -3.16 36.86 2.89
C TRP A 5 -3.15 35.43 3.47
N LYS A 6 -3.99 35.10 4.47
CA LYS A 6 -4.05 33.74 5.04
C LYS A 6 -4.88 32.73 4.23
N ARG A 7 -5.10 32.93 2.92
CA ARG A 7 -5.93 32.02 2.09
C ARG A 7 -5.15 31.08 1.16
N PHE A 8 -3.83 31.11 1.17
CA PHE A 8 -3.02 30.17 0.40
C PHE A 8 -1.85 29.63 1.24
N THR A 9 -2.16 29.12 2.44
CA THR A 9 -1.23 28.18 3.09
C THR A 9 -1.31 26.87 2.32
N TRP A 10 -0.25 26.61 1.55
CA TRP A 10 0.17 25.33 1.03
C TRP A 10 -0.46 24.15 1.79
N VAL A 11 -1.23 23.32 1.07
CA VAL A 11 -1.67 22.02 1.58
C VAL A 11 -0.39 21.24 1.89
N PRO A 12 -0.14 20.81 3.13
CA PRO A 12 1.03 20.00 3.43
C PRO A 12 0.97 18.76 2.55
N GLU A 13 2.11 18.35 2.00
CA GLU A 13 2.29 17.10 1.27
C GLU A 13 1.43 16.01 1.92
N ARG A 14 0.29 15.66 1.29
CA ARG A 14 -0.50 14.54 1.78
C ARG A 14 0.34 13.33 1.47
N GLU A 15 0.90 12.69 2.48
CA GLU A 15 1.43 11.34 2.30
C GLU A 15 0.38 10.54 1.54
N ILE A 16 0.77 9.92 0.43
CA ILE A 16 -0.12 9.11 -0.42
C ILE A 16 -0.77 7.99 0.43
N VAL A 17 -0.09 7.61 1.53
CA VAL A 17 -0.58 6.70 2.55
C VAL A 17 -0.75 7.45 3.86
N GLN A 18 -1.95 7.41 4.42
CA GLN A 18 -2.16 7.78 5.82
C GLN A 18 -1.66 6.64 6.71
N VAL A 19 -0.51 6.83 7.36
CA VAL A 19 0.19 5.78 8.13
C VAL A 19 -0.70 5.15 9.21
N ASP A 20 -1.51 5.94 9.92
CA ASP A 20 -2.40 5.42 10.97
C ASP A 20 -3.53 4.56 10.39
N THR A 21 -4.10 4.97 9.26
CA THR A 21 -5.11 4.19 8.54
C THR A 21 -4.53 2.87 8.03
N TYR A 22 -3.30 2.90 7.52
CA TYR A 22 -2.57 1.70 7.11
C TYR A 22 -2.37 0.73 8.28
N LYS A 23 -1.82 1.21 9.40
CA LYS A 23 -1.58 0.39 10.60
C LYS A 23 -2.87 -0.22 11.13
N LEU A 24 -3.96 0.55 11.16
CA LEU A 24 -5.27 0.06 11.59
C LEU A 24 -5.83 -1.00 10.63
N ALA A 25 -5.71 -0.78 9.32
CA ALA A 25 -6.13 -1.74 8.31
C ALA A 25 -5.36 -3.07 8.44
N ARG A 26 -4.02 -2.99 8.55
CA ARG A 26 -3.17 -4.16 8.78
C ARG A 26 -3.56 -4.92 10.04
N PHE A 27 -3.67 -4.23 11.17
CA PHE A 27 -4.08 -4.84 12.44
C PHE A 27 -5.44 -5.55 12.35
N ARG A 28 -6.42 -4.94 11.68
CA ARG A 28 -7.74 -5.53 11.46
C ARG A 28 -7.66 -6.80 10.63
N THR A 29 -6.95 -6.77 9.51
CA THR A 29 -6.81 -7.93 8.61
C THR A 29 -6.07 -9.08 9.31
N GLU A 30 -4.95 -8.80 9.99
CA GLU A 30 -4.22 -9.80 10.78
C GLU A 30 -5.10 -10.44 11.86
N SER A 31 -5.95 -9.64 12.53
CA SER A 31 -6.89 -10.14 13.54
C SER A 31 -7.96 -11.06 12.94
N ILE A 32 -8.42 -10.79 11.72
CA ILE A 32 -9.38 -11.63 10.99
C ILE A 32 -8.70 -12.95 10.59
N VAL A 33 -7.49 -12.89 10.01
CA VAL A 33 -6.74 -14.08 9.60
C VAL A 33 -6.45 -14.99 10.81
N LYS A 34 -6.04 -14.43 11.95
CA LYS A 34 -5.83 -15.19 13.20
C LYS A 34 -7.08 -15.96 13.63
N LYS A 35 -8.27 -15.37 13.51
CA LYS A 35 -9.55 -16.03 13.84
C LYS A 35 -9.97 -17.06 12.81
N CYS A 36 -9.61 -16.85 11.54
CA CYS A 36 -9.94 -17.75 10.44
C CYS A 36 -9.12 -19.06 10.47
N GLY A 37 -7.93 -19.02 11.09
CA GLY A 37 -7.04 -20.18 11.18
C GLY A 37 -6.51 -20.60 9.82
N SER A 38 -6.40 -21.91 9.57
CA SER A 38 -5.86 -22.47 8.33
C SER A 38 -6.73 -22.23 7.08
N LYS A 39 -7.91 -21.62 7.23
CA LYS A 39 -8.83 -21.34 6.13
C LYS A 39 -8.53 -20.04 5.39
N CYS A 40 -7.69 -19.16 5.95
CA CYS A 40 -7.34 -17.88 5.34
C CYS A 40 -5.83 -17.72 5.25
N GLU A 41 -5.40 -17.09 4.17
CA GLU A 41 -4.04 -16.61 4.02
C GLU A 41 -4.03 -15.08 3.98
N LEU A 42 -3.01 -14.47 4.58
CA LEU A 42 -2.78 -13.03 4.44
C LEU A 42 -1.98 -12.76 3.16
N ILE A 43 -2.56 -11.98 2.25
CA ILE A 43 -1.83 -11.45 1.09
C ILE A 43 -1.16 -10.15 1.52
N ASP A 44 0.16 -10.18 1.71
CA ASP A 44 0.94 -9.05 2.21
C ASP A 44 1.81 -8.41 1.12
N TYR A 45 1.43 -7.21 0.67
CA TYR A 45 2.19 -6.45 -0.32
C TYR A 45 3.25 -5.53 0.31
N GLU A 46 3.30 -5.39 1.64
CA GLU A 46 4.26 -4.52 2.32
C GLU A 46 5.72 -4.82 1.93
N PRO A 47 6.18 -6.10 1.88
CA PRO A 47 7.56 -6.41 1.53
C PRO A 47 7.98 -5.96 0.13
N LEU A 48 7.03 -5.77 -0.79
CA LEU A 48 7.28 -5.35 -2.17
C LEU A 48 7.23 -3.84 -2.34
N LEU A 49 6.43 -3.15 -1.53
CA LEU A 49 6.13 -1.72 -1.69
C LEU A 49 6.83 -0.83 -0.66
N PHE A 50 7.16 -1.34 0.52
CA PHE A 50 7.78 -0.53 1.57
C PHE A 50 9.30 -0.48 1.42
N ASN A 51 9.81 0.67 1.04
CA ASN A 51 11.25 0.91 1.01
C ASN A 51 11.75 1.17 2.44
N LYS A 52 12.46 0.18 3.00
CA LYS A 52 13.02 0.25 4.36
C LYS A 52 14.10 1.33 4.52
N THR A 53 14.85 1.64 3.46
CA THR A 53 15.89 2.67 3.47
C THR A 53 15.29 4.06 3.47
N ALA A 54 14.25 4.27 2.66
CA ALA A 54 13.55 5.56 2.58
C ALA A 54 12.46 5.74 3.65
N GLY A 55 12.08 4.67 4.35
CA GLY A 55 11.05 4.69 5.38
C GLY A 55 9.64 4.99 4.86
N ARG A 56 9.35 4.67 3.59
CA ARG A 56 8.06 4.98 2.95
C ARG A 56 7.64 3.95 1.91
N PHE A 57 6.35 3.95 1.58
CA PHE A 57 5.82 3.18 0.46
C PHE A 57 6.20 3.81 -0.88
N GLU A 58 6.64 2.98 -1.81
CA GLU A 58 6.95 3.34 -3.18
C GLU A 58 5.85 2.86 -4.11
N PHE A 59 5.21 3.82 -4.78
CA PHE A 59 4.11 3.56 -5.71
C PHE A 59 4.57 3.47 -7.17
N PHE A 60 5.84 3.73 -7.42
CA PHE A 60 6.45 3.76 -8.74
C PHE A 60 7.71 2.91 -8.77
N ASP A 61 8.03 2.35 -9.93
CA ASP A 61 9.32 1.69 -10.15
C ASP A 61 10.46 2.71 -10.35
N SER A 62 11.68 2.22 -10.54
CA SER A 62 12.87 3.05 -10.77
C SER A 62 12.83 3.84 -12.10
N LYS A 63 11.88 3.52 -12.99
CA LYS A 63 11.64 4.22 -14.27
C LYS A 63 10.46 5.19 -14.20
N GLY A 64 9.77 5.26 -13.06
CA GLY A 64 8.60 6.12 -12.85
C GLY A 64 7.26 5.51 -13.28
N PHE A 65 7.18 4.21 -13.55
CA PHE A 65 5.91 3.54 -13.83
C PHE A 65 5.13 3.28 -12.55
N LEU A 66 3.87 3.72 -12.52
CA LEU A 66 2.98 3.59 -11.37
C LEU A 66 2.45 2.14 -11.23
N TYR A 67 2.58 1.56 -10.03
CA TYR A 67 2.04 0.23 -9.70
C TYR A 67 0.54 0.23 -9.43
N PHE A 68 -0.05 1.40 -9.23
CA PHE A 68 -1.46 1.56 -8.93
C PHE A 68 -2.16 2.40 -10.01
N THR A 69 -3.47 2.34 -10.06
CA THR A 69 -4.31 3.25 -10.85
C THR A 69 -5.15 4.08 -9.88
N GLY A 70 -6.36 4.48 -10.26
CA GLY A 70 -7.27 5.18 -9.35
C GLY A 70 -7.79 4.27 -8.22
N ALA A 71 -8.17 4.89 -7.10
CA ALA A 71 -8.84 4.22 -5.98
C ALA A 71 -8.10 2.97 -5.42
N ASN A 72 -6.77 2.97 -5.45
CA ASN A 72 -5.91 1.90 -4.93
C ASN A 72 -5.99 0.55 -5.69
N HIS A 73 -6.50 0.52 -6.92
CA HIS A 73 -6.41 -0.68 -7.77
C HIS A 73 -4.99 -0.85 -8.32
N LEU A 74 -4.52 -2.09 -8.47
CA LEU A 74 -3.24 -2.37 -9.13
C LEU A 74 -3.32 -2.03 -10.64
N SER A 75 -2.25 -1.45 -11.17
CA SER A 75 -2.04 -1.36 -12.62
C SER A 75 -1.59 -2.71 -13.18
N ALA A 76 -1.57 -2.86 -14.50
CA ALA A 76 -0.97 -4.06 -15.11
C ALA A 76 0.49 -4.25 -14.66
N HIS A 77 1.24 -3.15 -14.48
CA HIS A 77 2.60 -3.20 -13.96
C HIS A 77 2.64 -3.61 -12.47
N GLY A 78 1.72 -3.12 -11.65
CA GLY A 78 1.58 -3.56 -10.25
C GLY A 78 1.17 -5.03 -10.10
N MET A 79 0.36 -5.55 -11.03
CA MET A 79 0.04 -6.99 -11.06
C MET A 79 1.28 -7.84 -11.26
N GLU A 80 2.21 -7.43 -12.13
CA GLU A 80 3.49 -8.13 -12.31
C GLU A 80 4.37 -8.05 -11.06
N LEU A 81 4.36 -6.91 -10.34
CA LEU A 81 5.08 -6.77 -9.07
C LEU A 81 4.60 -7.80 -8.04
N VAL A 82 3.29 -7.97 -7.88
CA VAL A 82 2.72 -8.87 -6.86
C VAL A 82 2.58 -10.33 -7.32
N ARG A 83 2.79 -10.62 -8.61
CA ARG A 83 2.65 -11.96 -9.21
C ARG A 83 3.42 -13.07 -8.46
N PRO A 84 4.64 -12.85 -7.93
CA PRO A 84 5.34 -13.88 -7.17
C PRO A 84 4.56 -14.36 -5.93
N ILE A 85 3.87 -13.46 -5.21
CA ILE A 85 3.04 -13.82 -4.04
C ILE A 85 1.93 -14.78 -4.46
N PHE A 86 1.18 -14.44 -5.51
CA PHE A 86 0.10 -15.31 -5.99
C PHE A 86 0.62 -16.64 -6.54
N THR A 87 1.79 -16.66 -7.18
CA THR A 87 2.41 -17.89 -7.66
C THR A 87 2.73 -18.84 -6.50
N GLU A 88 3.30 -18.31 -5.41
CA GLU A 88 3.57 -19.08 -4.19
C GLU A 88 2.27 -19.62 -3.56
N LEU A 89 1.23 -18.78 -3.48
CA LEU A 89 -0.09 -19.17 -2.97
C LEU A 89 -0.71 -20.30 -3.81
N CYS A 90 -0.66 -20.19 -5.13
CA CYS A 90 -1.14 -21.23 -6.03
C CYS A 90 -0.39 -22.54 -5.78
N ASN A 91 0.93 -22.53 -5.66
CA ASN A 91 1.72 -23.73 -5.39
C ASN A 91 1.45 -24.34 -4.00
N LYS A 92 1.08 -23.52 -3.02
CA LYS A 92 0.73 -23.97 -1.66
C LYS A 92 -0.66 -24.61 -1.61
N LEU A 93 -1.58 -24.17 -2.47
CA LEU A 93 -3.00 -24.56 -2.45
C LEU A 93 -3.38 -25.58 -3.54
N SER A 94 -2.50 -25.83 -4.52
CA SER A 94 -2.64 -26.88 -5.55
C SER A 94 -2.33 -28.27 -5.00
#